data_AF-X1GWC5-F1
#
_entry.id   AF-X1GWC5-F1
#
_cell.length_a   1.000
_cell.length_b   1.000
_cell.length_c   1.000
_cell.angle_alpha   90.00
_cell.angle_beta   90.00
_cell.angle_gamma   90.00
#
_symmetry.space_group_name_H-M   'P 1'
#
loop_
_entity.id
_entity.type
_entity.pdbx_description
1 polymer ?
#
loop_
_entity_poly.entity_id
_entity_poly.type
_entity_poly.pdbx_seq_one_letter_code
_entity_poly.pdbx_strand_id
1 'polypeptide(L)'
;LKEKKKIKKRLLKEAEKTYQNKLGKTNKKNLEQKQRVIARIDKQIKKLETELKLQKTQEQYLINNYSELKSNYRYCGLKEEDYKNQYKKKRDRSSAGYKRAKEADSNKIDNMIKMLKRSVRRHGFVPDYVLTDTWFFCQKLLKTIIEIGRSVELVSMAKIGNAKYKILPMGKLLNPHEMIARYERKHGKTSRKYKARYIQFQAEYQGIRVKIFLIRFGTHGKWRMLVTTDLQMSFTRIMEVYKIRWTIEVFFKECKQYLLLGKCQSQDFDAQIADTTLSMIRYLLLSYYERTHYGTTIGGLFRKLSQAAIEENLLADISIYFIELLQIFAELAGIDFITFYEELLRKPEAEQIILKMGLNSEKNELSKVA
;
A
#
# COMPACT_ATOMS: atom_id res chain seq x y z
N LEU A 1 22.62 -21.64 11.28
CA LEU A 1 23.87 -21.95 12.03
C LEU A 1 23.72 -23.06 13.08
N LYS A 2 22.81 -22.94 14.07
CA LYS A 2 22.62 -23.94 15.16
C LYS A 2 22.36 -25.37 14.66
N GLU A 3 21.49 -25.55 13.66
CA GLU A 3 21.21 -26.89 13.11
C GLU A 3 22.42 -27.54 12.43
N LYS A 4 23.21 -26.78 11.64
CA LYS A 4 24.41 -27.32 10.99
C LYS A 4 25.49 -27.73 12.01
N LYS A 5 25.66 -26.98 13.11
CA LYS A 5 26.53 -27.36 14.23
C LYS A 5 26.05 -28.66 14.91
N LYS A 6 24.73 -28.84 15.07
CA LYS A 6 24.13 -30.08 15.60
C LYS A 6 24.36 -31.28 14.68
N ILE A 7 24.20 -31.11 13.37
CA ILE A 7 24.46 -32.15 12.36
C ILE A 7 25.95 -32.54 12.35
N LYS A 8 26.86 -31.56 12.38
CA LYS A 8 28.31 -31.82 12.49
C LYS A 8 28.65 -32.68 13.71
N LYS A 9 28.12 -32.31 14.89
CA LYS A 9 28.36 -33.03 16.16
C LYS A 9 27.85 -34.48 16.11
N ARG A 10 26.73 -34.72 15.43
CA ARG A 10 26.19 -36.07 15.22
C ARG A 10 27.09 -36.90 14.28
N LEU A 11 27.51 -36.33 13.16
CA LEU A 11 28.39 -37.01 12.19
C LEU A 11 29.77 -37.34 12.76
N LEU A 12 30.33 -36.48 13.62
CA LEU A 12 31.57 -36.75 14.36
C LEU A 12 31.44 -37.96 15.28
N LYS A 13 30.38 -38.01 16.11
CA LYS A 13 30.09 -39.17 16.97
C LYS A 13 29.89 -40.46 16.19
N GLU A 14 29.24 -40.39 15.04
CA GLU A 14 29.04 -41.55 14.16
C GLU A 14 30.34 -41.99 13.50
N ALA A 15 31.26 -41.06 13.17
CA ALA A 15 32.58 -41.37 12.64
C ALA A 15 33.48 -42.02 13.69
N GLU A 16 33.49 -41.51 14.93
CA GLU A 16 34.22 -42.09 16.08
C GLU A 16 33.79 -43.54 16.35
N LYS A 17 32.48 -43.81 16.35
CA LYS A 17 31.94 -45.19 16.48
C LYS A 17 32.37 -46.11 15.34
N THR A 18 32.46 -45.57 14.12
CA THR A 18 32.88 -46.36 12.94
C THR A 18 34.38 -46.69 13.00
N TYR A 19 35.19 -45.85 13.63
CA TYR A 19 36.64 -46.06 13.83
C TYR A 19 36.95 -47.08 14.93
N GLN A 20 36.16 -47.10 16.00
CA GLN A 20 36.28 -48.06 17.12
C GLN A 20 35.98 -49.51 16.72
N ASN A 21 35.12 -49.74 15.72
CA ASN A 21 34.85 -51.08 15.17
C ASN A 21 35.87 -51.40 14.06
N LYS A 22 36.66 -52.49 14.20
CA LYS A 22 37.79 -52.88 13.32
C LYS A 22 37.64 -52.50 11.83
N LEU A 23 38.72 -51.95 11.26
CA LEU A 23 38.82 -51.38 9.91
C LEU A 23 38.82 -52.44 8.78
N GLY A 24 37.64 -52.82 8.30
CA GLY A 24 37.48 -53.42 6.96
C GLY A 24 37.53 -52.37 5.84
N LYS A 25 37.80 -52.77 4.58
CA LYS A 25 37.83 -51.88 3.39
C LYS A 25 36.57 -51.00 3.27
N THR A 26 35.40 -51.54 3.60
CA THR A 26 34.10 -50.84 3.58
C THR A 26 34.00 -49.75 4.66
N ASN A 27 34.49 -50.01 5.87
CA ASN A 27 34.47 -49.05 6.97
C ASN A 27 35.42 -47.87 6.73
N LYS A 28 36.56 -48.11 6.08
CA LYS A 28 37.52 -47.07 5.68
C LYS A 28 36.89 -46.09 4.66
N LYS A 29 36.22 -46.61 3.61
CA LYS A 29 35.55 -45.79 2.59
C LYS A 29 34.39 -44.97 3.17
N ASN A 30 33.62 -45.55 4.10
CA ASN A 30 32.55 -44.84 4.81
C ASN A 30 33.08 -43.71 5.71
N LEU A 31 34.22 -43.93 6.39
CA LEU A 31 34.87 -42.92 7.22
C LEU A 31 35.36 -41.73 6.36
N GLU A 32 36.01 -42.00 5.23
CA GLU A 32 36.46 -40.97 4.28
C GLU A 32 35.29 -40.15 3.73
N GLN A 33 34.18 -40.79 3.39
CA GLN A 33 32.98 -40.11 2.91
C GLN A 33 32.37 -39.20 3.99
N LYS A 34 32.29 -39.66 5.25
CA LYS A 34 31.82 -38.84 6.38
C LYS A 34 32.75 -37.65 6.65
N GLN A 35 34.07 -37.84 6.58
CA GLN A 35 35.05 -36.76 6.73
C GLN A 35 34.90 -35.68 5.66
N ARG A 36 34.69 -36.06 4.39
CA ARG A 36 34.40 -35.11 3.30
C ARG A 36 33.12 -34.30 3.54
N VAL A 37 32.08 -34.93 4.07
CA VAL A 37 30.81 -34.26 4.42
C VAL A 37 31.01 -33.29 5.59
N ILE A 38 31.76 -33.68 6.63
CA ILE A 38 32.11 -32.82 7.76
C ILE A 38 32.89 -31.58 7.28
N ALA A 39 33.88 -31.75 6.41
CA ALA A 39 34.66 -30.65 5.85
C ALA A 39 33.79 -29.64 5.05
N ARG A 40 32.83 -30.13 4.26
CA ARG A 40 31.85 -29.27 3.56
C ARG A 40 30.95 -28.52 4.54
N ILE A 41 30.45 -29.19 5.58
CA ILE A 41 29.63 -28.56 6.62
C ILE A 41 30.42 -27.49 7.36
N ASP A 42 31.71 -27.71 7.63
CA ASP A 42 32.59 -26.72 8.26
C ASP A 42 32.80 -25.48 7.41
N LYS A 43 33.02 -25.65 6.11
CA LYS A 43 33.10 -24.51 5.17
C LYS A 43 31.81 -23.69 5.18
N GLN A 44 30.65 -24.36 5.22
CA GLN A 44 29.34 -23.71 5.31
C GLN A 44 29.10 -23.01 6.66
N ILE A 45 29.53 -23.62 7.76
CA ILE A 45 29.46 -23.02 9.11
C ILE A 45 30.29 -21.75 9.16
N LYS A 46 31.55 -21.79 8.68
CA LYS A 46 32.42 -20.60 8.60
C LYS A 46 31.76 -19.49 7.80
N LYS A 47 31.24 -19.78 6.60
CA LYS A 47 30.56 -18.78 5.76
C LYS A 47 29.36 -18.14 6.47
N LEU A 48 28.52 -18.96 7.12
CA LEU A 48 27.36 -18.48 7.87
C LEU A 48 27.76 -17.67 9.11
N GLU A 49 28.90 -17.96 9.73
CA GLU A 49 29.44 -17.17 10.84
C GLU A 49 29.92 -15.80 10.37
N THR A 50 30.57 -15.71 9.20
CA THR A 50 30.96 -14.43 8.60
C THR A 50 29.74 -13.60 8.23
N GLU A 51 28.73 -14.20 7.58
CA GLU A 51 27.47 -13.53 7.22
C GLU A 51 26.73 -13.03 8.47
N LEU A 52 26.64 -13.86 9.53
CA LEU A 52 26.00 -13.46 10.78
C LEU A 52 26.76 -12.30 11.46
N LYS A 53 28.09 -12.30 11.40
CA LYS A 53 28.90 -11.20 11.94
C LYS A 53 28.62 -9.91 11.16
N LEU A 54 28.58 -9.96 9.83
CA LEU A 54 28.26 -8.81 8.99
C LEU A 54 26.85 -8.27 9.27
N GLN A 55 25.85 -9.14 9.37
CA GLN A 55 24.47 -8.75 9.68
C GLN A 55 24.35 -8.09 11.05
N LYS A 56 25.06 -8.59 12.07
CA LYS A 56 25.10 -7.96 13.40
C LYS A 56 25.73 -6.58 13.37
N THR A 57 26.81 -6.39 12.60
CA THR A 57 27.43 -5.07 12.44
C THR A 57 26.48 -4.11 11.73
N GLN A 58 25.77 -4.56 10.70
CA GLN A 58 24.74 -3.76 10.01
C GLN A 58 23.58 -3.41 10.94
N GLU A 59 23.10 -4.36 11.75
CA GLU A 59 22.05 -4.14 12.74
C GLU A 59 22.49 -3.09 13.76
N GLN A 60 23.71 -3.20 14.29
CA GLN A 60 24.24 -2.21 15.23
C GLN A 60 24.39 -0.81 14.60
N TYR A 61 24.86 -0.74 13.35
CA TYR A 61 24.93 0.51 12.61
C TYR A 61 23.54 1.15 12.45
N LEU A 62 22.52 0.36 12.09
CA LEU A 62 21.14 0.82 11.97
C LEU A 62 20.56 1.28 13.32
N ILE A 63 20.87 0.59 14.42
CA ILE A 63 20.45 0.97 15.77
C ILE A 63 21.07 2.31 16.16
N ASN A 64 22.37 2.49 15.93
CA ASN A 64 23.07 3.74 16.24
C ASN A 64 22.51 4.89 15.41
N ASN A 65 22.35 4.69 14.10
CA ASN A 65 21.78 5.68 13.20
C ASN A 65 20.33 6.02 13.61
N TYR A 66 19.51 5.01 13.94
CA TYR A 66 18.17 5.25 14.48
C TYR A 66 18.18 6.06 15.78
N SER A 67 19.12 5.79 16.69
CA SER A 67 19.28 6.53 17.94
C SER A 67 19.69 7.99 17.68
N GLU A 68 20.62 8.22 16.77
CA GLU A 68 21.04 9.57 16.33
C GLU A 68 19.89 10.32 15.66
N LEU A 69 19.20 9.69 14.70
CA LEU A 69 18.00 10.25 14.07
C LEU A 69 16.94 10.59 15.14
N LYS A 70 16.68 9.68 16.08
CA LYS A 70 15.69 9.90 17.14
C LYS A 70 16.09 11.04 18.09
N SER A 71 17.39 11.20 18.36
CA SER A 71 17.92 12.31 19.14
C SER A 71 17.82 13.64 18.38
N ASN A 72 18.21 13.65 17.10
CA ASN A 72 18.27 14.84 16.26
C ASN A 72 16.90 15.30 15.77
N TYR A 73 15.92 14.40 15.66
CA TYR A 73 14.57 14.68 15.15
C TYR A 73 13.48 14.53 16.21
N ARG A 74 13.82 14.68 17.50
CA ARG A 74 12.90 14.56 18.64
C ARG A 74 11.69 15.51 18.54
N TYR A 75 11.84 16.64 17.84
CA TYR A 75 10.82 17.66 17.69
C TYR A 75 10.16 17.63 16.29
N CYS A 76 9.62 16.46 15.91
CA CYS A 76 8.92 16.30 14.63
C CYS A 76 9.76 16.66 13.39
N GLY A 77 11.08 16.38 13.43
CA GLY A 77 11.98 16.71 12.33
C GLY A 77 12.73 18.05 12.49
N LEU A 78 12.46 18.82 13.55
CA LEU A 78 13.10 20.10 13.81
C LEU A 78 14.23 19.99 14.83
N LYS A 79 15.19 20.92 14.75
CA LYS A 79 16.17 21.16 15.82
C LYS A 79 15.46 21.75 17.04
N GLU A 80 16.05 21.59 18.21
CA GLU A 80 15.48 22.10 19.46
C GLU A 80 15.26 23.61 19.45
N GLU A 81 16.22 24.35 18.88
CA GLU A 81 16.16 25.81 18.77
C GLU A 81 15.02 26.26 17.85
N ASP A 82 14.91 25.67 16.66
CA ASP A 82 13.81 25.92 15.73
C ASP A 82 12.45 25.60 16.35
N TYR A 83 12.37 24.49 17.09
CA TYR A 83 11.14 24.10 17.80
C TYR A 83 10.75 25.11 18.89
N LYS A 84 11.71 25.61 19.66
CA LYS A 84 11.48 26.63 20.69
C LYS A 84 11.01 27.95 20.07
N ASN A 85 11.56 28.31 18.93
CA ASN A 85 11.28 29.54 18.17
C ASN A 85 10.00 29.48 17.32
N GLN A 86 9.30 28.34 17.27
CA GLN A 86 8.02 28.26 16.57
C GLN A 86 7.00 29.25 17.13
N TYR A 87 6.20 29.80 16.21
CA TYR A 87 5.06 30.64 16.56
C TYR A 87 4.08 29.88 17.48
N LYS A 88 3.80 30.48 18.65
CA LYS A 88 2.87 29.92 19.64
C LYS A 88 1.68 30.85 19.81
N LYS A 89 0.49 30.32 19.59
CA LYS A 89 -0.78 31.00 19.83
C LYS A 89 -1.54 30.35 20.97
N LYS A 90 -1.91 31.14 21.98
CA LYS A 90 -2.81 30.67 23.05
C LYS A 90 -4.21 30.51 22.46
N ARG A 91 -4.75 29.29 22.54
CA ARG A 91 -6.10 28.97 22.06
C ARG A 91 -7.00 28.68 23.24
N ASP A 92 -8.20 29.26 23.23
CA ASP A 92 -9.21 28.96 24.25
C ASP A 92 -9.67 27.49 24.13
N ARG A 93 -9.90 26.82 25.27
CA ARG A 93 -10.24 25.39 25.30
C ARG A 93 -11.59 25.07 24.63
N SER A 94 -12.51 26.03 24.59
CA SER A 94 -13.81 25.88 23.94
C SER A 94 -13.74 26.08 22.41
N SER A 95 -12.70 26.78 21.94
CA SER A 95 -12.53 27.16 20.54
C SER A 95 -12.38 25.96 19.60
N ALA A 96 -12.78 26.14 18.33
CA ALA A 96 -12.56 25.17 17.28
C ALA A 96 -11.05 24.95 17.01
N GLY A 97 -10.25 26.03 17.03
CA GLY A 97 -8.79 25.95 16.83
C GLY A 97 -8.10 25.04 17.84
N TYR A 98 -8.48 25.10 19.12
CA TYR A 98 -7.94 24.20 20.15
C TYR A 98 -8.24 22.73 19.85
N LYS A 99 -9.48 22.43 19.42
CA LYS A 99 -9.88 21.07 19.03
C LYS A 99 -9.06 20.57 17.84
N ARG A 100 -8.86 21.41 16.82
CA ARG A 100 -8.09 21.06 15.62
C ARG A 100 -6.60 20.86 15.89
N ALA A 101 -6.00 21.69 16.75
CA ALA A 101 -4.62 21.51 17.18
C ALA A 101 -4.43 20.16 17.88
N LYS A 102 -5.35 19.80 18.80
CA LYS A 102 -5.35 18.49 19.46
C LYS A 102 -5.57 17.32 18.50
N GLU A 103 -6.40 17.51 17.45
CA GLU A 103 -6.58 16.50 16.40
C GLU A 103 -5.27 16.29 15.62
N ALA A 104 -4.56 17.35 15.25
CA ALA A 104 -3.31 17.27 14.47
C ALA A 104 -2.21 16.43 15.17
N ASP A 105 -2.09 16.53 16.49
CA ASP A 105 -1.10 15.78 17.28
C ASP A 105 -1.52 14.32 17.59
N SER A 106 -2.72 13.92 17.21
CA SER A 106 -3.26 12.60 17.55
C SER A 106 -3.05 11.56 16.46
N ASN A 107 -3.14 10.28 16.84
CA ASN A 107 -2.88 9.18 15.92
C ASN A 107 -3.85 9.21 14.72
N LYS A 108 -3.30 9.09 13.50
CA LYS A 108 -4.06 9.12 12.24
C LYS A 108 -5.23 8.12 12.19
N ILE A 109 -5.05 6.91 12.74
CA ILE A 109 -6.07 5.86 12.75
C ILE A 109 -7.21 6.27 13.69
N ASP A 110 -6.88 6.85 14.83
CA ASP A 110 -7.85 7.27 15.83
C ASP A 110 -8.67 8.46 15.33
N ASN A 111 -8.02 9.40 14.63
CA ASN A 111 -8.71 10.49 13.96
C ASN A 111 -9.68 9.99 12.89
N MET A 112 -9.22 9.10 12.01
CA MET A 112 -10.08 8.50 10.99
C MET A 112 -11.29 7.80 11.61
N ILE A 113 -11.09 7.00 12.67
CA ILE A 113 -12.18 6.32 13.39
C ILE A 113 -13.16 7.32 14.00
N LYS A 114 -12.67 8.40 14.63
CA LYS A 114 -13.52 9.47 15.17
C LYS A 114 -14.34 10.14 14.06
N MET A 115 -13.71 10.44 12.92
CA MET A 115 -14.38 11.04 11.76
C MET A 115 -15.47 10.11 11.21
N LEU A 116 -15.17 8.82 11.07
CA LEU A 116 -16.12 7.83 10.58
C LEU A 116 -17.31 7.66 11.55
N LYS A 117 -17.04 7.47 12.85
CA LYS A 117 -18.09 7.37 13.88
C LYS A 117 -18.94 8.65 13.94
N ARG A 118 -18.33 9.83 13.78
CA ARG A 118 -19.05 11.12 13.72
C ARG A 118 -19.97 11.18 12.51
N SER A 119 -19.48 10.82 11.32
CA SER A 119 -20.27 10.82 10.07
C SER A 119 -21.52 9.94 10.20
N VAL A 120 -21.35 8.70 10.65
CA VAL A 120 -22.44 7.73 10.72
C VAL A 120 -23.40 8.04 11.87
N ARG A 121 -22.89 8.27 13.08
CA ARG A 121 -23.73 8.36 14.29
C ARG A 121 -24.37 9.71 14.50
N ARG A 122 -23.69 10.81 14.13
CA ARG A 122 -24.22 12.16 14.34
C ARG A 122 -24.90 12.74 13.12
N HIS A 123 -24.38 12.45 11.92
CA HIS A 123 -24.89 13.03 10.68
C HIS A 123 -25.75 12.06 9.87
N GLY A 124 -25.89 10.80 10.30
CA GLY A 124 -26.74 9.80 9.64
C GLY A 124 -26.23 9.32 8.29
N PHE A 125 -25.02 9.72 7.87
CA PHE A 125 -24.44 9.30 6.60
C PHE A 125 -23.87 7.88 6.71
N VAL A 126 -24.55 6.90 6.12
CA VAL A 126 -24.15 5.49 6.10
C VAL A 126 -23.64 5.14 4.69
N PRO A 127 -22.32 5.02 4.47
CA PRO A 127 -21.79 4.64 3.16
C PRO A 127 -21.86 3.12 2.95
N ASP A 128 -21.99 2.67 1.71
CA ASP A 128 -21.87 1.25 1.37
C ASP A 128 -20.46 0.73 1.66
N TYR A 129 -19.44 1.53 1.29
CA TYR A 129 -18.03 1.16 1.40
C TYR A 129 -17.19 2.21 2.12
N VAL A 130 -16.27 1.73 2.95
CA VAL A 130 -15.11 2.50 3.43
C VAL A 130 -13.88 2.03 2.66
N LEU A 131 -13.25 2.93 1.91
CA LEU A 131 -12.08 2.62 1.07
C LEU A 131 -10.81 3.17 1.68
N THR A 132 -9.78 2.33 1.85
CA THR A 132 -8.51 2.78 2.43
C THR A 132 -7.28 2.21 1.73
N ASP A 133 -6.18 2.97 1.81
CA ASP A 133 -4.87 2.50 1.35
C ASP A 133 -4.22 1.51 2.34
N THR A 134 -3.02 1.06 1.99
CA THR A 134 -2.20 0.16 2.81
C THR A 134 -1.85 0.70 4.20
N TRP A 135 -1.79 2.02 4.37
CA TRP A 135 -1.34 2.69 5.58
C TRP A 135 -2.41 2.77 6.68
N PHE A 136 -3.68 2.48 6.37
CA PHE A 136 -4.79 2.49 7.32
C PHE A 136 -5.25 1.10 7.76
N PHE A 137 -4.97 0.05 6.98
CA PHE A 137 -5.42 -1.31 7.29
C PHE A 137 -4.85 -1.81 8.62
N CYS A 138 -5.73 -2.04 9.59
CA CYS A 138 -5.37 -2.56 10.90
C CYS A 138 -6.57 -3.19 11.61
N GLN A 139 -6.31 -3.96 12.67
CA GLN A 139 -7.36 -4.56 13.50
C GLN A 139 -8.33 -3.51 14.07
N LYS A 140 -7.82 -2.33 14.46
CA LYS A 140 -8.64 -1.26 15.06
C LYS A 140 -9.69 -0.73 14.08
N LEU A 141 -9.31 -0.58 12.80
CA LEU A 141 -10.24 -0.20 11.73
C LEU A 141 -11.28 -1.29 11.49
N LEU A 142 -10.85 -2.55 11.36
CA LEU A 142 -11.77 -3.68 11.17
C LEU A 142 -12.82 -3.79 12.28
N LYS A 143 -12.39 -3.73 13.55
CA LYS A 143 -13.30 -3.70 14.71
C LYS A 143 -14.30 -2.55 14.62
N THR A 144 -13.80 -1.36 14.27
CA THR A 144 -14.65 -0.17 14.13
C THR A 144 -15.72 -0.34 13.07
N ILE A 145 -15.40 -0.90 11.89
CA ILE A 145 -16.37 -1.11 10.81
C ILE A 145 -17.46 -2.09 11.25
N ILE A 146 -17.08 -3.17 11.91
CA ILE A 146 -18.02 -4.15 12.46
C ILE A 146 -18.91 -3.53 13.54
N GLU A 147 -18.33 -2.73 14.45
CA GLU A 147 -19.07 -2.01 15.50
C GLU A 147 -20.05 -0.96 14.96
N ILE A 148 -19.73 -0.34 13.82
CA ILE A 148 -20.62 0.63 13.19
C ILE A 148 -21.91 -0.06 12.72
N GLY A 149 -21.80 -1.32 12.25
CA GLY A 149 -22.93 -2.06 11.70
C GLY A 149 -23.57 -1.34 10.50
N ARG A 150 -24.81 -1.71 10.14
CA ARG A 150 -25.59 -1.05 9.06
C ARG A 150 -25.09 -1.28 7.63
N SER A 151 -24.62 -2.49 7.34
CA SER A 151 -24.19 -2.90 5.98
C SER A 151 -23.00 -2.13 5.40
N VAL A 152 -22.22 -1.44 6.24
CA VAL A 152 -20.98 -0.78 5.82
C VAL A 152 -19.88 -1.82 5.67
N GLU A 153 -19.26 -1.87 4.49
CA GLU A 153 -18.19 -2.80 4.18
C GLU A 153 -16.85 -2.08 4.03
N LEU A 154 -15.76 -2.68 4.54
CA LEU A 154 -14.41 -2.17 4.31
C LEU A 154 -13.87 -2.78 3.01
N VAL A 155 -13.24 -1.97 2.16
CA VAL A 155 -12.32 -2.44 1.12
C VAL A 155 -11.00 -1.70 1.26
N SER A 156 -9.94 -2.40 1.65
CA SER A 156 -8.65 -1.80 1.93
C SER A 156 -7.53 -2.52 1.21
N MET A 157 -6.55 -1.77 0.70
CA MET A 157 -5.24 -2.38 0.47
C MET A 157 -4.57 -2.67 1.80
N ALA A 158 -3.79 -3.74 1.83
CA ALA A 158 -3.10 -4.21 3.02
C ALA A 158 -1.67 -4.61 2.66
N LYS A 159 -0.76 -4.46 3.63
CA LYS A 159 0.66 -4.69 3.37
C LYS A 159 0.90 -6.19 3.22
N ILE A 160 1.54 -6.58 2.13
CA ILE A 160 2.17 -7.90 2.04
C ILE A 160 3.39 -7.87 2.97
N GLY A 161 3.28 -8.60 4.08
CA GLY A 161 4.31 -8.69 5.10
C GLY A 161 4.11 -9.92 5.97
N ASN A 162 4.59 -9.89 7.21
CA ASN A 162 4.61 -11.08 8.09
C ASN A 162 3.31 -11.29 8.89
N ALA A 163 2.31 -10.43 8.69
CA ALA A 163 1.02 -10.56 9.36
C ALA A 163 0.37 -11.90 8.97
N LYS A 164 -0.07 -12.67 9.97
CA LYS A 164 -0.69 -13.98 9.76
C LYS A 164 -2.20 -13.87 9.72
N TYR A 165 -2.79 -14.68 8.86
CA TYR A 165 -4.23 -14.81 8.64
C TYR A 165 -4.58 -16.29 8.70
N LYS A 166 -5.68 -16.62 9.37
CA LYS A 166 -6.19 -17.99 9.47
C LYS A 166 -7.07 -18.28 8.26
N ILE A 167 -6.60 -19.08 7.32
CA ILE A 167 -7.37 -19.42 6.11
C ILE A 167 -8.53 -20.35 6.47
N LEU A 168 -9.73 -20.05 5.97
CA LEU A 168 -10.93 -20.85 6.17
C LEU A 168 -11.25 -21.69 4.92
N PRO A 169 -11.79 -22.92 5.07
CA PRO A 169 -12.08 -23.62 6.33
C PRO A 169 -10.87 -24.35 6.95
N MET A 170 -9.70 -24.34 6.29
CA MET A 170 -8.53 -25.16 6.67
C MET A 170 -7.95 -24.87 8.08
N GLY A 171 -8.20 -23.69 8.65
CA GLY A 171 -7.72 -23.26 9.96
C GLY A 171 -6.21 -22.94 10.05
N LYS A 172 -5.48 -22.96 8.93
CA LYS A 172 -4.02 -22.72 8.93
C LYS A 172 -3.70 -21.24 8.98
N LEU A 173 -2.80 -20.85 9.90
CA LEU A 173 -2.24 -19.50 9.99
C LEU A 173 -1.10 -19.33 8.98
N LEU A 174 -1.30 -18.46 7.99
CA LEU A 174 -0.32 -18.18 6.95
C LEU A 174 -0.15 -16.67 6.75
N ASN A 175 1.07 -16.25 6.40
CA ASN A 175 1.30 -14.89 5.91
C ASN A 175 1.08 -14.80 4.39
N PRO A 176 0.86 -13.60 3.82
CA PRO A 176 0.66 -13.42 2.38
C PRO A 176 1.72 -14.05 1.47
N HIS A 177 3.00 -14.04 1.87
CA HIS A 177 4.07 -14.68 1.07
C HIS A 177 3.90 -16.20 1.01
N GLU A 178 3.58 -16.83 2.14
CA GLU A 178 3.31 -18.27 2.22
C GLU A 178 2.05 -18.64 1.43
N MET A 179 1.03 -17.78 1.43
CA MET A 179 -0.19 -17.97 0.64
C MET A 179 0.12 -18.00 -0.86
N ILE A 180 0.88 -17.02 -1.35
CA ILE A 180 1.28 -16.94 -2.75
C ILE A 180 2.10 -18.19 -3.13
N ALA A 181 3.16 -18.48 -2.38
CA ALA A 181 4.06 -19.58 -2.68
C ALA A 181 3.35 -20.95 -2.72
N ARG A 182 2.36 -21.15 -1.84
CA ARG A 182 1.64 -22.42 -1.73
C ARG A 182 0.48 -22.57 -2.72
N TYR A 183 -0.24 -21.49 -3.02
CA TYR A 183 -1.53 -21.58 -3.69
C TYR A 183 -1.59 -20.90 -5.06
N GLU A 184 -0.62 -20.08 -5.47
CA GLU A 184 -0.64 -19.43 -6.80
C GLU A 184 -0.76 -20.45 -7.94
N ARG A 185 -0.04 -21.56 -7.88
CA ARG A 185 -0.05 -22.55 -8.98
C ARG A 185 -1.37 -23.31 -9.08
N LYS A 186 -1.95 -23.72 -7.94
CA LYS A 186 -3.14 -24.57 -7.89
C LYS A 186 -4.46 -23.79 -7.88
N HIS A 187 -4.48 -22.62 -7.25
CA HIS A 187 -5.69 -21.83 -7.01
C HIS A 187 -5.65 -20.45 -7.69
N GLY A 188 -4.56 -20.15 -8.41
CA GLY A 188 -4.41 -18.91 -9.17
C GLY A 188 -5.39 -18.82 -10.32
N LYS A 189 -6.14 -17.72 -10.38
CA LYS A 189 -7.05 -17.36 -11.46
C LYS A 189 -6.47 -16.20 -12.25
N THR A 190 -6.83 -16.09 -13.52
CA THR A 190 -6.46 -14.97 -14.37
C THR A 190 -7.70 -14.18 -14.74
N SER A 191 -7.67 -12.87 -14.55
CA SER A 191 -8.67 -11.93 -15.06
C SER A 191 -8.15 -11.29 -16.34
N ARG A 192 -8.82 -11.55 -17.47
CA ARG A 192 -8.50 -10.93 -18.77
C ARG A 192 -8.80 -9.43 -18.75
N LYS A 193 -9.96 -9.03 -18.20
CA LYS A 193 -10.40 -7.62 -18.07
C LYS A 193 -9.33 -6.72 -17.43
N TYR A 194 -8.67 -7.21 -16.38
CA TYR A 194 -7.66 -6.45 -15.64
C TYR A 194 -6.23 -6.89 -15.92
N LYS A 195 -6.00 -7.79 -16.90
CA LYS A 195 -4.70 -8.40 -17.21
C LYS A 195 -3.94 -8.82 -15.93
N ALA A 196 -4.66 -9.47 -15.00
CA ALA A 196 -4.18 -9.73 -13.64
C ALA A 196 -4.29 -11.21 -13.26
N ARG A 197 -3.29 -11.74 -12.56
CA ARG A 197 -3.36 -13.02 -11.86
C ARG A 197 -3.73 -12.78 -10.40
N TYR A 198 -4.63 -13.57 -9.85
CA TYR A 198 -5.04 -13.42 -8.45
C TYR A 198 -5.32 -14.75 -7.76
N ILE A 199 -5.20 -14.76 -6.43
CA ILE A 199 -5.71 -15.81 -5.54
C ILE A 199 -6.60 -15.15 -4.49
N GLN A 200 -7.62 -15.86 -4.05
CA GLN A 200 -8.59 -15.36 -3.07
C GLN A 200 -8.82 -16.36 -1.94
N PHE A 201 -9.03 -15.85 -0.72
CA PHE A 201 -9.32 -16.67 0.45
C PHE A 201 -10.36 -15.98 1.33
N GLN A 202 -11.27 -16.76 1.90
CA GLN A 202 -11.89 -16.34 3.15
C GLN A 202 -10.92 -16.66 4.28
N ALA A 203 -10.70 -15.70 5.16
CA ALA A 203 -9.73 -15.80 6.23
C ALA A 203 -10.22 -15.08 7.48
N GLU A 204 -9.53 -15.32 8.58
CA GLU A 204 -9.73 -14.58 9.83
C GLU A 204 -8.44 -13.84 10.17
N TYR A 205 -8.54 -12.53 10.38
CA TYR A 205 -7.46 -11.67 10.83
C TYR A 205 -7.80 -11.18 12.24
N GLN A 206 -7.02 -11.61 13.23
CA GLN A 206 -7.18 -11.15 14.62
C GLN A 206 -8.62 -11.32 15.17
N GLY A 207 -9.25 -12.48 14.88
CA GLY A 207 -10.62 -12.80 15.29
C GLY A 207 -11.71 -12.32 14.34
N ILE A 208 -11.35 -11.61 13.27
CA ILE A 208 -12.32 -10.98 12.35
C ILE A 208 -12.30 -11.65 10.99
N ARG A 209 -13.46 -12.10 10.52
CA ARG A 209 -13.59 -12.68 9.18
C ARG A 209 -13.44 -11.61 8.11
N VAL A 210 -12.62 -11.93 7.11
CA VAL A 210 -12.33 -11.09 5.95
C VAL A 210 -12.18 -11.95 4.70
N LYS A 211 -12.37 -11.35 3.53
CA LYS A 211 -11.96 -11.93 2.25
C LYS A 211 -10.70 -11.24 1.76
N ILE A 212 -9.69 -12.02 1.42
CA ILE A 212 -8.39 -11.56 0.95
C ILE A 212 -8.27 -11.85 -0.53
N PHE A 213 -7.79 -10.87 -1.29
CA PHE A 213 -7.39 -10.99 -2.68
C PHE A 213 -5.92 -10.63 -2.79
N LEU A 214 -5.09 -11.58 -3.18
CA LEU A 214 -3.70 -11.33 -3.56
C LEU A 214 -3.68 -11.23 -5.07
N ILE A 215 -3.14 -10.13 -5.59
CA ILE A 215 -3.30 -9.71 -6.99
C ILE A 215 -1.93 -9.35 -7.55
N ARG A 216 -1.65 -9.78 -8.78
CA ARG A 216 -0.47 -9.45 -9.54
C ARG A 216 -0.88 -9.01 -10.94
N PHE A 217 -0.56 -7.76 -11.30
CA PHE A 217 -0.83 -7.23 -12.63
C PHE A 217 0.33 -7.58 -13.56
N GLY A 218 0.02 -8.06 -14.76
CA GLY A 218 1.03 -8.47 -15.75
C GLY A 218 1.95 -9.62 -15.30
N THR A 219 2.89 -9.97 -16.18
CA THR A 219 3.77 -11.13 -16.00
C THR A 219 4.90 -10.88 -14.99
N HIS A 220 5.29 -9.63 -14.77
CA HIS A 220 6.38 -9.24 -13.87
C HIS A 220 5.98 -8.32 -12.72
N GLY A 221 4.68 -8.02 -12.58
CA GLY A 221 4.22 -7.11 -11.54
C GLY A 221 4.41 -7.64 -10.12
N LYS A 222 4.43 -6.71 -9.16
CA LYS A 222 4.51 -7.04 -7.73
C LYS A 222 3.16 -7.51 -7.22
N TRP A 223 3.17 -8.47 -6.31
CA TRP A 223 1.95 -8.85 -5.60
C TRP A 223 1.45 -7.70 -4.73
N ARG A 224 0.14 -7.51 -4.72
CA ARG A 224 -0.62 -6.58 -3.87
C ARG A 224 -1.70 -7.36 -3.14
N MET A 225 -2.19 -6.83 -2.02
CA MET A 225 -3.24 -7.46 -1.23
C MET A 225 -4.38 -6.49 -1.02
N LEU A 226 -5.57 -6.85 -1.48
CA LEU A 226 -6.82 -6.21 -1.09
C LEU A 226 -7.53 -7.10 -0.07
N VAL A 227 -8.13 -6.46 0.93
CA VAL A 227 -8.89 -7.11 2.00
C VAL A 227 -10.25 -6.43 2.09
N THR A 228 -11.30 -7.25 2.19
CA THR A 228 -12.67 -6.77 2.40
C THR A 228 -13.36 -7.49 3.55
N THR A 229 -14.31 -6.82 4.20
CA THR A 229 -15.22 -7.45 5.17
C THR A 229 -16.40 -8.16 4.49
N ASP A 230 -16.66 -7.88 3.21
CA ASP A 230 -17.63 -8.62 2.40
C ASP A 230 -17.07 -10.00 2.00
N LEU A 231 -17.64 -11.05 2.60
CA LEU A 231 -17.21 -12.43 2.35
C LEU A 231 -17.67 -12.97 0.99
N GLN A 232 -18.67 -12.33 0.37
CA GLN A 232 -19.24 -12.72 -0.93
C GLN A 232 -18.63 -11.95 -2.10
N MET A 233 -18.01 -10.79 -1.85
CA MET A 233 -17.29 -9.98 -2.82
C MET A 233 -16.54 -10.78 -3.89
N SER A 234 -16.77 -10.52 -5.17
CA SER A 234 -16.03 -11.16 -6.27
C SER A 234 -14.76 -10.38 -6.61
N PHE A 235 -13.82 -11.01 -7.32
CA PHE A 235 -12.61 -10.30 -7.79
C PHE A 235 -12.95 -9.11 -8.70
N THR A 236 -13.90 -9.26 -9.61
CA THR A 236 -14.31 -8.18 -10.50
C THR A 236 -14.91 -7.03 -9.70
N ARG A 237 -15.79 -7.34 -8.74
CA ARG A 237 -16.46 -6.31 -7.93
C ARG A 237 -15.49 -5.56 -7.02
N ILE A 238 -14.55 -6.25 -6.35
CA ILE A 238 -13.57 -5.56 -5.49
C ILE A 238 -12.67 -4.63 -6.31
N MET A 239 -12.32 -5.00 -7.54
CA MET A 239 -11.55 -4.15 -8.44
C MET A 239 -12.32 -2.89 -8.86
N GLU A 240 -13.62 -3.02 -9.17
CA GLU A 240 -14.49 -1.89 -9.52
C GLU A 240 -14.70 -0.95 -8.34
N VAL A 241 -14.98 -1.50 -7.15
CA VAL A 241 -15.15 -0.72 -5.92
C VAL A 241 -13.85 0.00 -5.55
N TYR A 242 -12.72 -0.70 -5.60
CA TYR A 242 -11.44 -0.09 -5.23
C TYR A 242 -10.97 0.97 -6.25
N LYS A 243 -11.46 0.94 -7.50
CA LYS A 243 -11.20 1.99 -8.49
C LYS A 243 -11.70 3.37 -8.00
N ILE A 244 -12.80 3.42 -7.24
CA ILE A 244 -13.35 4.67 -6.69
C ILE A 244 -12.35 5.39 -5.79
N ARG A 245 -11.45 4.64 -5.12
CA ARG A 245 -10.42 5.24 -4.27
C ARG A 245 -9.53 6.22 -5.03
N TRP A 246 -9.27 6.02 -6.33
CA TRP A 246 -8.46 6.94 -7.14
C TRP A 246 -9.03 8.37 -7.17
N THR A 247 -10.33 8.54 -6.95
CA THR A 247 -10.97 9.86 -6.87
C THR A 247 -10.33 10.76 -5.80
N ILE A 248 -9.81 10.21 -4.70
CA ILE A 248 -9.15 11.03 -3.66
C ILE A 248 -7.81 11.59 -4.16
N GLU A 249 -7.10 10.88 -5.02
CA GLU A 249 -5.83 11.35 -5.59
C GLU A 249 -6.07 12.46 -6.61
N VAL A 250 -7.10 12.30 -7.45
CA VAL A 250 -7.56 13.33 -8.37
C VAL A 250 -8.00 14.58 -7.60
N PHE A 251 -8.80 14.42 -6.54
CA PHE A 251 -9.18 15.49 -5.64
C PHE A 251 -7.96 16.26 -5.09
N PHE A 252 -6.97 15.55 -4.55
CA PHE A 252 -5.77 16.22 -4.00
C PHE A 252 -4.91 16.87 -5.09
N LYS A 253 -4.83 16.28 -6.28
CA LYS A 253 -4.14 16.89 -7.43
C LYS A 253 -4.82 18.20 -7.82
N GLU A 254 -6.13 18.17 -8.07
CA GLU A 254 -6.94 19.32 -8.47
C GLU A 254 -6.93 20.41 -7.40
N CYS A 255 -7.04 20.05 -6.12
CA CYS A 255 -6.97 21.02 -5.03
C CYS A 255 -5.61 21.71 -4.95
N LYS A 256 -4.51 20.99 -5.16
CA LYS A 256 -3.16 21.57 -5.12
C LYS A 256 -2.89 22.44 -6.34
N GLN A 257 -3.29 21.98 -7.53
CA GLN A 257 -3.02 22.67 -8.80
C GLN A 257 -3.92 23.89 -8.98
N TYR A 258 -5.23 23.75 -8.77
CA TYR A 258 -6.22 24.77 -9.11
C TYR A 258 -6.73 25.55 -7.90
N LEU A 259 -6.73 24.95 -6.71
CA LEU A 259 -7.31 25.56 -5.50
C LEU A 259 -6.26 25.93 -4.45
N LEU A 260 -4.99 25.97 -4.85
CA LEU A 260 -3.83 26.41 -4.06
C LEU A 260 -3.68 25.70 -2.72
N LEU A 261 -4.19 24.48 -2.59
CA LEU A 261 -4.13 23.71 -1.34
C LEU A 261 -2.66 23.52 -0.91
N GLY A 262 -2.35 23.98 0.30
CA GLY A 262 -1.00 23.91 0.88
C GLY A 262 -0.06 25.05 0.46
N LYS A 263 -0.57 26.12 -0.19
CA LYS A 263 0.20 27.32 -0.53
C LYS A 263 0.07 28.46 0.47
N CYS A 264 -0.80 28.32 1.49
CA CYS A 264 -0.93 29.30 2.58
C CYS A 264 0.43 29.57 3.25
N GLN A 265 0.86 30.83 3.27
CA GLN A 265 2.11 31.28 3.92
C GLN A 265 1.88 31.78 5.35
N SER A 266 0.66 31.63 5.89
CA SER A 266 0.37 32.06 7.26
C SER A 266 1.10 31.15 8.26
N GLN A 267 1.71 31.79 9.25
CA GLN A 267 2.33 31.11 10.39
C GLN A 267 1.31 30.71 11.46
N ASP A 268 0.05 31.17 11.36
CA ASP A 268 -1.02 30.75 12.25
C ASP A 268 -1.69 29.46 11.76
N PHE A 269 -1.61 28.41 12.58
CA PHE A 269 -2.26 27.12 12.31
C PHE A 269 -3.78 27.26 12.08
N ASP A 270 -4.47 28.18 12.75
CA ASP A 270 -5.91 28.37 12.56
C ASP A 270 -6.21 28.91 11.14
N ALA A 271 -5.34 29.80 10.63
CA ALA A 271 -5.44 30.31 9.28
C ALA A 271 -5.13 29.22 8.24
N GLN A 272 -4.15 28.34 8.48
CA GLN A 272 -3.88 27.21 7.60
C GLN A 272 -5.05 26.21 7.53
N ILE A 273 -5.71 25.96 8.66
CA ILE A 273 -6.91 25.12 8.71
C ILE A 273 -8.06 25.78 7.96
N ALA A 274 -8.26 27.09 8.13
CA ALA A 274 -9.29 27.84 7.42
C ALA A 274 -9.07 27.80 5.90
N ASP A 275 -7.85 28.10 5.44
CA ASP A 275 -7.47 28.04 4.02
C ASP A 275 -7.69 26.64 3.43
N THR A 276 -7.20 25.61 4.11
CA THR A 276 -7.41 24.21 3.71
C THR A 276 -8.90 23.87 3.60
N THR A 277 -9.69 24.29 4.58
CA THR A 277 -11.14 24.05 4.60
C THR A 277 -11.84 24.76 3.44
N LEU A 278 -11.46 26.00 3.15
CA LEU A 278 -11.98 26.77 2.02
C LEU A 278 -11.63 26.10 0.68
N SER A 279 -10.41 25.60 0.49
CA SER A 279 -10.05 24.84 -0.71
C SER A 279 -10.92 23.58 -0.86
N MET A 280 -11.20 22.86 0.23
CA MET A 280 -12.10 21.69 0.20
C MET A 280 -13.55 22.07 -0.15
N ILE A 281 -14.08 23.16 0.42
CA ILE A 281 -15.43 23.65 0.11
C ILE A 281 -15.53 24.10 -1.35
N ARG A 282 -14.55 24.86 -1.84
CA ARG A 282 -14.47 25.29 -3.25
C ARG A 282 -14.48 24.08 -4.18
N TYR A 283 -13.72 23.04 -3.85
CA TYR A 283 -13.75 21.78 -4.60
C TYR A 283 -15.15 21.16 -4.62
N LEU A 284 -15.81 21.06 -3.47
CA LEU A 284 -17.14 20.44 -3.41
C LEU A 284 -18.17 21.22 -4.24
N LEU A 285 -18.16 22.56 -4.17
CA LEU A 285 -19.05 23.41 -4.95
C LEU A 285 -18.81 23.27 -6.45
N LEU A 286 -17.56 23.34 -6.89
CA LEU A 286 -17.19 23.15 -8.30
C LEU A 286 -17.56 21.74 -8.77
N SER A 287 -17.28 20.72 -7.97
CA SER A 287 -17.59 19.31 -8.30
C SER A 287 -19.09 19.08 -8.44
N TYR A 288 -19.88 19.77 -7.62
CA TYR A 288 -21.32 19.69 -7.67
C TYR A 288 -21.85 20.37 -8.93
N TYR A 289 -21.47 21.64 -9.15
CA TYR A 289 -21.85 22.42 -10.33
C TYR A 289 -21.51 21.66 -11.63
N GLU A 290 -20.32 21.08 -11.70
CA GLU A 290 -19.89 20.34 -12.89
C GLU A 290 -20.71 19.07 -13.17
N ARG A 291 -21.07 18.34 -12.12
CA ARG A 291 -21.90 17.14 -12.27
C ARG A 291 -23.31 17.49 -12.70
N THR A 292 -23.86 18.60 -12.20
CA THR A 292 -25.23 19.03 -12.53
C THR A 292 -25.33 19.65 -13.91
N HIS A 293 -24.30 20.36 -14.39
CA HIS A 293 -24.37 21.10 -15.66
C HIS A 293 -23.71 20.39 -16.85
N TYR A 294 -22.64 19.61 -16.65
CA TYR A 294 -21.84 19.05 -17.75
C TYR A 294 -21.66 17.53 -17.69
N GLY A 295 -22.05 16.90 -16.58
CA GLY A 295 -21.83 15.48 -16.33
C GLY A 295 -20.35 15.08 -16.30
N THR A 296 -19.46 16.03 -15.99
CA THR A 296 -17.99 15.84 -15.99
C THR A 296 -17.37 16.11 -14.61
N THR A 297 -16.12 15.68 -14.43
CA THR A 297 -15.32 16.02 -13.23
C THR A 297 -14.69 17.41 -13.38
N ILE A 298 -14.30 18.03 -12.25
CA ILE A 298 -13.66 19.36 -12.22
C ILE A 298 -12.47 19.45 -13.17
N GLY A 299 -11.56 18.47 -13.15
CA GLY A 299 -10.40 18.45 -14.04
C GLY A 299 -10.77 18.31 -15.51
N GLY A 300 -11.93 17.73 -15.82
CA GLY A 300 -12.50 17.73 -17.16
C GLY A 300 -12.88 19.13 -17.63
N LEU A 301 -13.42 19.98 -16.75
CA LEU A 301 -13.76 21.36 -17.08
C LEU A 301 -12.54 22.28 -17.11
N PHE A 302 -11.64 22.23 -16.12
CA PHE A 302 -10.41 23.05 -16.19
C PHE A 302 -9.62 22.73 -17.46
N ARG A 303 -9.63 21.47 -17.89
CA ARG A 303 -9.13 21.06 -19.19
C ARG A 303 -9.95 21.66 -20.32
N LYS A 304 -11.28 21.54 -20.35
CA LYS A 304 -12.13 22.19 -21.37
C LYS A 304 -12.00 23.71 -21.42
N LEU A 305 -11.77 24.40 -20.31
CA LEU A 305 -11.55 25.85 -20.25
C LEU A 305 -10.13 26.20 -20.72
N SER A 306 -9.14 25.35 -20.43
CA SER A 306 -7.77 25.46 -20.97
C SER A 306 -7.69 25.06 -22.44
N GLN A 307 -8.63 24.24 -22.92
CA GLN A 307 -8.73 23.66 -24.26
C GLN A 307 -9.76 24.42 -25.12
N ALA A 308 -10.61 25.25 -24.53
CA ALA A 308 -11.34 26.31 -25.24
C ALA A 308 -10.37 27.41 -25.73
N ALA A 309 -9.09 27.36 -25.31
CA ALA A 309 -8.00 28.09 -25.95
C ALA A 309 -7.32 27.31 -27.10
N ILE A 310 -7.55 25.99 -27.25
CA ILE A 310 -6.98 25.12 -28.30
C ILE A 310 -7.92 23.91 -28.57
N GLU A 311 -8.78 24.04 -29.59
CA GLU A 311 -9.72 23.04 -30.16
C GLU A 311 -9.09 21.67 -30.51
N GLU A 312 -9.83 20.64 -30.92
CA GLU A 312 -10.95 19.86 -30.34
C GLU A 312 -10.88 18.45 -31.02
N ASN A 313 -11.41 17.39 -30.38
CA ASN A 313 -11.87 16.12 -30.99
C ASN A 313 -10.93 15.06 -31.64
N LEU A 314 -9.65 14.92 -31.26
CA LEU A 314 -8.81 13.76 -31.67
C LEU A 314 -8.45 12.79 -30.51
N LEU A 315 -8.81 13.13 -29.27
CA LEU A 315 -8.11 12.62 -28.06
C LEU A 315 -8.69 11.34 -27.46
N ALA A 316 -9.95 11.01 -27.72
CA ALA A 316 -10.60 9.85 -27.12
C ALA A 316 -10.01 8.53 -27.67
N ASP A 317 -9.82 8.44 -28.99
CA ASP A 317 -9.31 7.22 -29.63
C ASP A 317 -7.81 6.99 -29.34
N ILE A 318 -7.02 8.06 -29.26
CA ILE A 318 -5.58 7.98 -28.97
C ILE A 318 -5.31 7.45 -27.56
N SER A 319 -6.19 7.71 -26.60
CA SER A 319 -5.99 7.34 -25.19
C SER A 319 -5.91 5.82 -24.98
N ILE A 320 -6.70 5.04 -25.73
CA ILE A 320 -6.71 3.58 -25.65
C ILE A 320 -5.40 3.02 -26.21
N TYR A 321 -5.02 3.46 -27.41
CA TYR A 321 -3.76 3.04 -28.06
C TYR A 321 -2.53 3.46 -27.25
N PHE A 322 -2.59 4.57 -26.53
CA PHE A 322 -1.49 5.02 -25.71
C PHE A 322 -1.36 4.25 -24.38
N ILE A 323 -2.45 3.82 -23.74
CA ILE A 323 -2.36 2.90 -22.59
C ILE A 323 -1.71 1.57 -23.02
N GLU A 324 -2.06 1.07 -24.21
CA GLU A 324 -1.41 -0.12 -24.77
C GLU A 324 0.07 0.12 -25.06
N LEU A 325 0.43 1.27 -25.63
CA LEU A 325 1.82 1.67 -25.86
C LEU A 325 2.62 1.77 -24.55
N LEU A 326 2.07 2.39 -23.50
CA LEU A 326 2.71 2.48 -22.18
C LEU A 326 2.88 1.11 -21.53
N GLN A 327 1.94 0.20 -21.77
CA GLN A 327 2.04 -1.17 -21.29
C GLN A 327 3.18 -1.91 -21.99
N ILE A 328 3.34 -1.73 -23.31
CA ILE A 328 4.47 -2.26 -24.08
C ILE A 328 5.79 -1.65 -23.58
N PHE A 329 5.84 -0.34 -23.33
CA PHE A 329 7.05 0.30 -22.79
C PHE A 329 7.41 -0.18 -21.39
N ALA A 330 6.41 -0.37 -20.52
CA ALA A 330 6.64 -0.94 -19.19
C ALA A 330 7.18 -2.38 -19.27
N GLU A 331 6.66 -3.18 -20.22
CA GLU A 331 7.16 -4.53 -20.48
C GLU A 331 8.59 -4.54 -21.04
N LEU A 332 8.91 -3.67 -22.02
CA LEU A 332 10.26 -3.51 -22.58
C LEU A 332 11.27 -3.03 -21.54
N ALA A 333 10.86 -2.11 -20.66
CA ALA A 333 11.69 -1.60 -19.58
C ALA A 333 11.81 -2.60 -18.40
N GLY A 334 11.01 -3.66 -18.38
CA GLY A 334 10.95 -4.62 -17.27
C GLY A 334 10.39 -4.03 -15.96
N ILE A 335 9.58 -2.97 -16.04
CA ILE A 335 9.03 -2.25 -14.90
C ILE A 335 7.52 -2.56 -14.76
N ASP A 336 7.04 -2.69 -13.53
CA ASP A 336 5.61 -2.86 -13.23
C ASP A 336 4.80 -1.66 -13.73
N PHE A 337 3.78 -1.90 -14.57
CA PHE A 337 2.99 -0.84 -15.22
C PHE A 337 2.43 0.20 -14.23
N ILE A 338 1.92 -0.24 -13.08
CA ILE A 338 1.39 0.70 -12.08
C ILE A 338 2.51 1.58 -11.52
N THR A 339 3.66 0.99 -11.23
CA THR A 339 4.85 1.72 -10.79
C THR A 339 5.33 2.69 -11.88
N PHE A 340 5.40 2.24 -13.13
CA PHE A 340 5.78 3.07 -14.28
C PHE A 340 4.81 4.23 -14.50
N TYR A 341 3.51 3.97 -14.42
CA TYR A 341 2.46 4.96 -14.57
C TYR A 341 2.43 5.97 -13.41
N GLU A 342 2.60 5.52 -12.17
CA GLU A 342 2.75 6.40 -11.00
C GLU A 342 3.97 7.31 -11.12
N GLU A 343 5.12 6.78 -11.55
CA GLU A 343 6.33 7.56 -11.77
C GLU A 343 6.17 8.55 -12.94
N LEU A 344 5.51 8.14 -14.02
CA LEU A 344 5.17 9.00 -15.15
C LEU A 344 4.28 10.18 -14.70
N LEU A 345 3.27 9.93 -13.87
CA LEU A 345 2.39 10.97 -13.32
C LEU A 345 3.07 11.89 -12.30
N ARG A 346 4.16 11.45 -11.68
CA ARG A 346 4.97 12.25 -10.74
C ARG A 346 6.00 13.12 -11.44
N LYS A 347 6.35 12.83 -12.69
CA LYS A 347 7.34 13.61 -13.45
C LYS A 347 6.72 14.85 -14.09
N PRO A 348 7.24 16.07 -13.78
CA PRO A 348 6.77 17.31 -14.40
C PRO A 348 6.92 17.31 -15.92
N GLU A 349 7.99 16.69 -16.45
CA GLU A 349 8.25 16.68 -17.90
C GLU A 349 7.24 15.81 -18.67
N ALA A 350 6.70 14.78 -18.02
CA ALA A 350 5.70 13.89 -18.61
C ALA A 350 4.28 14.47 -18.54
N GLU A 351 4.05 15.50 -17.71
CA GLU A 351 2.75 16.14 -17.53
C GLU A 351 2.21 16.71 -18.86
N GLN A 352 3.05 17.40 -19.63
CA GLN A 352 2.64 17.96 -20.93
C GLN A 352 2.30 16.87 -21.95
N ILE A 353 3.03 15.75 -21.94
CA ILE A 353 2.81 14.64 -22.87
C ILE A 353 1.51 13.90 -22.53
N ILE A 354 1.29 13.59 -21.24
CA ILE A 354 0.08 12.96 -20.73
C ILE A 354 -1.15 13.84 -20.98
N LEU A 355 -1.02 15.16 -20.81
CA LEU A 355 -2.08 16.14 -21.07
C LEU A 355 -2.45 16.21 -22.56
N LYS A 356 -1.45 16.19 -23.45
CA LYS A 356 -1.64 16.17 -24.91
C LYS A 356 -2.27 14.87 -25.44
N MET A 357 -2.35 13.81 -24.65
CA MET A 357 -2.81 12.47 -25.08
C MET A 357 -4.18 12.05 -24.54
N GLY A 358 -4.87 12.89 -23.76
CA GLY A 358 -6.30 12.66 -23.44
C GLY A 358 -6.62 11.56 -22.42
N LEU A 359 -5.63 10.94 -21.77
CA LEU A 359 -5.72 9.69 -20.97
C LEU A 359 -6.67 9.66 -19.76
N ASN A 360 -7.39 10.74 -19.46
CA ASN A 360 -8.33 10.85 -18.33
C ASN A 360 -9.78 11.14 -18.76
N SER A 361 -10.13 11.02 -20.05
CA SER A 361 -11.50 11.17 -20.51
C SER A 361 -12.21 9.81 -20.56
N GLU A 362 -13.08 9.52 -19.58
CA GLU A 362 -14.15 8.54 -19.77
C GLU A 362 -15.42 9.30 -20.20
N LYS A 363 -15.99 8.97 -21.36
CA LYS A 363 -17.43 9.10 -21.59
C LYS A 363 -17.97 7.86 -22.28
N ASN A 364 -18.96 7.26 -21.62
CA ASN A 364 -19.87 6.28 -22.18
C ASN A 364 -20.86 6.95 -23.13
N GLU A 365 -21.16 6.21 -24.19
CA GLU A 365 -22.35 6.23 -25.02
C GLU A 365 -23.62 6.50 -24.18
N LEU A 366 -24.35 7.56 -24.53
CA LEU A 366 -25.79 7.75 -24.23
C LEU A 366 -26.25 9.04 -24.95
N SER A 367 -26.31 8.98 -26.28
CA SER A 367 -27.02 9.98 -27.10
C SER A 367 -27.57 9.36 -28.39
N LYS A 368 -28.18 8.18 -28.26
CA LYS A 368 -29.20 7.67 -29.18
C LYS A 368 -30.38 7.24 -28.33
N VAL A 369 -31.26 8.20 -28.04
CA VAL A 369 -32.70 8.14 -27.73
C VAL A 369 -33.01 9.37 -26.88
N ALA A 370 -33.33 10.46 -27.58
CA ALA A 370 -34.20 11.59 -27.22
C ALA A 370 -33.90 12.72 -28.21
#